data_AF-A0AAN8WHU9-F1
#
_entry.id   AF-A0AAN8WHU9-F1
#
_cell.length_a   1.000
_cell.length_b   1.000
_cell.length_c   1.000
_cell.angle_alpha   90.00
_cell.angle_beta   90.00
_cell.angle_gamma   90.00
#
_symmetry.space_group_name_H-M   'P 1'
#
loop_
_entity.id
_entity.type
_entity.pdbx_description
1 polymer ?
#
loop_
_entity_poly.entity_id
_entity_poly.type
_entity_poly.pdbx_seq_one_letter_code
_entity_poly.pdbx_strand_id
1 'polypeptide(L)'
;MKFSLILISVLASVAVTIAFPLDVARKSELHNAFENRATIEDIIDCFLNKKPCSSQEQKIKERALATMRNFGVCPSDVCTREDREEITEAMELLQRKHPDLWARLVASMFGIDIKGN
;
A
#
# COMPACT_ATOMS: atom_id res chain seq x y z
N MET A 1 53.09 33.86 27.45
CA MET A 1 52.41 33.00 28.44
C MET A 1 50.93 33.37 28.47
N LYS A 2 50.07 32.33 28.58
CA LYS A 2 48.65 32.32 28.92
C LYS A 2 47.63 32.60 27.80
N PHE A 3 47.30 31.48 27.15
CA PHE A 3 45.99 31.09 26.64
C PHE A 3 44.83 31.57 27.55
N SER A 4 43.83 32.22 26.97
CA SER A 4 42.44 32.13 27.43
C SER A 4 41.56 31.78 26.25
N LEU A 5 41.38 30.46 26.15
CA LEU A 5 40.46 29.72 25.32
C LEU A 5 39.07 29.74 25.98
N ILE A 6 38.03 29.62 25.16
CA ILE A 6 36.71 29.02 25.47
C ILE A 6 35.65 29.95 26.10
N LEU A 7 34.60 30.27 25.33
CA LEU A 7 33.19 29.88 25.59
C LEU A 7 32.23 30.66 24.68
N ILE A 8 32.24 30.34 23.38
CA ILE A 8 31.04 30.52 22.55
C ILE A 8 30.84 29.18 21.85
N SER A 9 30.41 28.19 22.65
CA SER A 9 29.86 26.94 22.15
C SER A 9 28.55 27.28 21.44
N VAL A 10 28.65 27.62 20.17
CA VAL A 10 27.51 27.71 19.26
C VAL A 10 26.78 26.38 19.36
N LEU A 11 25.54 26.49 19.84
CA LEU A 11 24.52 25.45 19.88
C LEU A 11 24.26 24.93 18.47
N ALA A 12 25.14 24.07 17.96
CA ALA A 12 24.85 23.18 16.86
C ALA A 12 24.38 21.85 17.47
N SER A 13 23.23 21.91 18.15
CA SER A 13 22.46 20.70 18.44
C SER A 13 21.96 20.18 17.10
N VAL A 14 22.78 19.35 16.44
CA VAL A 14 22.33 18.52 15.33
C VAL A 14 21.35 17.53 15.95
N ALA A 15 20.08 17.92 16.00
CA ALA A 15 18.99 16.99 16.20
C ALA A 15 18.98 16.08 14.97
N VAL A 16 19.75 15.00 15.02
CA VAL A 16 19.54 13.84 14.15
C VAL A 16 18.20 13.26 14.58
N THR A 17 17.12 13.76 14.00
CA THR A 17 15.82 13.10 14.09
C THR A 17 15.97 11.77 13.38
N ILE A 18 16.23 10.72 14.15
CA ILE A 18 16.34 9.37 13.61
C ILE A 18 14.92 8.96 13.22
N ALA A 19 14.57 9.14 11.94
CA ALA A 19 13.35 8.65 11.34
C ALA A 19 13.43 7.11 11.23
N PHE A 20 13.18 6.42 12.34
CA PHE A 20 12.92 4.98 12.34
C PHE A 20 11.43 4.73 12.03
N PRO A 21 11.06 3.56 11.48
CA PRO A 21 10.38 3.50 10.20
C PRO A 21 8.87 3.35 10.34
N LEU A 22 8.13 4.45 10.18
CA LEU A 22 6.68 4.42 9.91
C LEU A 22 6.33 3.47 8.75
N ASP A 23 7.26 3.33 7.80
CA ASP A 23 7.15 2.46 6.62
C ASP A 23 7.10 0.95 6.98
N VAL A 24 7.92 0.48 7.92
CA VAL A 24 8.00 -0.95 8.26
C VAL A 24 6.76 -1.40 9.05
N ALA A 25 6.26 -0.56 9.96
CA ALA A 25 5.02 -0.86 10.68
C ALA A 25 3.84 -0.98 9.71
N ARG A 26 3.71 -0.01 8.79
CA ARG A 26 2.67 -0.04 7.74
C ARG A 26 2.79 -1.26 6.83
N LYS A 27 4.01 -1.61 6.40
CA LYS A 27 4.25 -2.82 5.61
C LYS A 27 3.86 -4.08 6.38
N SER A 28 4.20 -4.16 7.67
CA SER A 28 3.79 -5.29 8.53
C SER A 28 2.27 -5.39 8.63
N GLU A 29 1.57 -4.27 8.84
CA GLU A 29 0.11 -4.22 8.88
C GLU A 29 -0.51 -4.70 7.57
N LEU A 30 0.03 -4.25 6.43
CA LEU A 30 -0.39 -4.73 5.11
C LEU A 30 -0.23 -6.25 5.01
N HIS A 31 0.96 -6.78 5.33
CA HIS A 31 1.22 -8.21 5.25
C HIS A 31 0.29 -9.03 6.14
N ASN A 32 0.00 -8.53 7.36
CA ASN A 32 -0.91 -9.16 8.30
C ASN A 32 -2.36 -9.13 7.81
N ALA A 33 -2.80 -8.06 7.13
CA ALA A 33 -4.13 -8.00 6.54
C ALA A 33 -4.35 -9.12 5.50
N PHE A 34 -3.30 -9.48 4.76
CA PHE A 34 -3.33 -10.57 3.79
C PHE A 34 -3.31 -11.98 4.41
N GLU A 35 -3.13 -12.13 5.73
CA GLU A 35 -3.29 -13.42 6.40
C GLU A 35 -4.77 -13.80 6.58
N ASN A 36 -5.67 -12.81 6.67
CA ASN A 36 -7.09 -13.07 6.79
C ASN A 36 -7.75 -13.11 5.41
N ARG A 37 -7.92 -14.31 4.86
CA ARG A 37 -8.56 -14.52 3.56
C ARG A 37 -9.96 -13.88 3.47
N ALA A 38 -10.78 -13.97 4.51
CA ALA A 38 -12.13 -13.41 4.50
C ALA A 38 -12.11 -11.88 4.33
N THR A 39 -11.11 -11.20 4.90
CA THR A 39 -10.91 -9.76 4.69
C THR A 39 -10.59 -9.45 3.23
N ILE A 40 -9.73 -10.26 2.59
CA ILE A 40 -9.37 -10.07 1.18
C ILE A 40 -10.56 -10.36 0.26
N GLU A 41 -11.33 -11.40 0.55
CA GLU A 41 -12.57 -11.73 -0.18
C GLU A 41 -13.59 -10.60 -0.09
N ASP A 42 -13.77 -10.01 1.10
CA ASP A 42 -14.68 -8.88 1.30
C ASP A 42 -14.25 -7.66 0.47
N ILE A 43 -12.96 -7.29 0.48
CA ILE A 43 -12.43 -6.20 -0.35
C ILE A 43 -12.67 -6.48 -1.84
N ILE A 44 -12.44 -7.72 -2.29
CA ILE A 44 -12.68 -8.13 -3.67
C ILE A 44 -14.16 -8.09 -4.02
N ASP A 45 -15.05 -8.49 -3.14
CA ASP A 45 -16.49 -8.41 -3.41
C ASP A 45 -16.97 -6.96 -3.60
N CYS A 46 -16.39 -5.99 -2.88
CA CYS A 46 -16.56 -4.56 -3.19
C CYS A 46 -16.02 -4.21 -4.59
N PHE A 47 -14.82 -4.70 -4.93
CA PHE A 47 -14.22 -4.45 -6.24
C PHE A 47 -15.11 -4.94 -7.38
N LEU A 48 -15.70 -6.12 -7.21
CA LEU A 48 -16.59 -6.80 -8.14
C LEU A 48 -18.04 -6.29 -8.11
N ASN A 49 -18.33 -5.22 -7.35
CA ASN A 49 -19.67 -4.65 -7.16
C ASN A 49 -20.70 -5.66 -6.60
N LYS A 50 -20.25 -6.69 -5.87
CA LYS A 50 -21.13 -7.64 -5.16
C LYS A 50 -21.66 -7.08 -3.86
N LYS A 51 -20.95 -6.10 -3.28
CA LYS A 51 -21.38 -5.30 -2.14
C LYS A 51 -20.97 -3.84 -2.32
N PRO A 52 -21.58 -2.89 -1.58
CA PRO A 52 -21.05 -1.53 -1.51
C PRO A 52 -19.66 -1.51 -0.86
N CYS A 53 -18.80 -0.65 -1.38
CA CYS A 53 -17.47 -0.39 -0.82
C CYS A 53 -17.56 0.59 0.36
N SER A 54 -16.77 0.36 1.40
CA SER A 54 -16.43 1.39 2.37
C SER A 54 -15.58 2.48 1.72
N SER A 55 -15.42 3.62 2.41
CA SER A 55 -14.60 4.74 1.91
C SER A 55 -13.12 4.35 1.70
N GLN A 56 -12.59 3.44 2.51
CA GLN A 56 -11.23 2.93 2.36
C GLN A 56 -11.12 1.95 1.19
N GLU A 57 -12.05 0.99 1.08
CA GLU A 57 -12.06 0.03 -0.03
C GLU A 57 -12.26 0.71 -1.38
N GLN A 58 -13.06 1.78 -1.43
CA GLN A 58 -13.25 2.59 -2.64
C GLN A 58 -11.92 3.21 -3.11
N LYS A 59 -11.11 3.74 -2.19
CA LYS A 59 -9.77 4.26 -2.52
C LYS A 59 -8.85 3.16 -3.02
N ILE A 60 -8.87 2.00 -2.38
CA ILE A 60 -8.07 0.84 -2.81
C ILE A 60 -8.48 0.42 -4.23
N LYS A 61 -9.79 0.33 -4.49
CA LYS A 61 -10.36 0.00 -5.80
C LYS A 61 -9.92 1.00 -6.88
N GLU A 62 -10.03 2.30 -6.63
CA GLU A 62 -9.62 3.34 -7.57
C GLU A 62 -8.13 3.26 -7.90
N ARG A 63 -7.27 3.12 -6.89
CA ARG A 63 -5.82 3.01 -7.06
C ARG A 63 -5.43 1.73 -7.78
N ALA A 64 -6.02 0.59 -7.41
CA ALA A 64 -5.79 -0.69 -8.07
C ALA A 64 -6.20 -0.63 -9.54
N LEU A 65 -7.38 -0.08 -9.85
CA LEU A 65 -7.84 0.11 -11.24
C LEU A 65 -6.91 1.03 -12.02
N ALA A 66 -6.49 2.15 -11.45
CA ALA A 66 -5.55 3.07 -12.09
C ALA A 66 -4.21 2.39 -12.38
N THR A 67 -3.71 1.61 -11.42
CA THR A 67 -2.46 0.85 -11.56
C THR A 67 -2.55 -0.19 -12.67
N MET A 68 -3.61 -1.01 -12.67
CA MET A 68 -3.79 -2.07 -13.67
C MET A 68 -4.06 -1.50 -15.08
N ARG A 69 -4.77 -0.37 -15.19
CA ARG A 69 -4.97 0.32 -16.47
C ARG A 69 -3.71 0.94 -17.04
N ASN A 70 -2.76 1.31 -16.17
CA ASN A 70 -1.51 1.94 -16.56
C ASN A 70 -0.33 0.96 -16.44
N PHE A 71 -0.49 -0.24 -17.01
CA PHE A 71 0.56 -1.26 -17.14
C PHE A 71 1.25 -1.64 -15.82
N GLY A 72 0.51 -1.66 -14.71
CA GLY A 72 1.03 -2.03 -13.40
C GLY A 72 1.66 -0.87 -12.60
N VAL A 73 1.53 0.37 -13.07
CA VAL A 73 2.07 1.56 -12.37
C VAL A 73 0.96 2.55 -12.05
N CYS A 74 0.76 2.89 -10.77
CA CYS A 74 -0.25 3.90 -10.43
C CYS A 74 0.20 5.31 -10.87
N PRO A 75 -0.60 6.03 -11.66
CA PRO A 75 -0.32 7.41 -12.08
C PRO A 75 -0.09 8.36 -10.89
N SER A 76 0.76 9.38 -11.06
CA SER A 76 1.13 10.31 -9.99
C SER A 76 0.07 11.34 -9.61
N ASP A 77 -0.90 11.56 -10.48
CA ASP A 77 -2.11 12.33 -10.25
C ASP A 77 -3.15 11.57 -9.39
N VAL A 78 -3.02 10.24 -9.28
CA VAL A 78 -3.92 9.37 -8.50
C VAL A 78 -3.26 8.86 -7.20
N CYS A 79 -1.98 8.53 -7.25
CA CYS A 79 -1.24 7.91 -6.14
C CYS A 79 -0.03 8.75 -5.70
N THR A 80 0.18 8.85 -4.39
CA THR A 80 1.47 9.27 -3.84
C THR A 80 2.55 8.21 -4.09
N ARG A 81 3.81 8.50 -3.71
CA ARG A 81 4.88 7.51 -3.78
C ARG A 81 4.61 6.34 -2.83
N GLU A 82 4.16 6.64 -1.62
CA GLU A 82 3.83 5.66 -0.61
C GLU A 82 2.66 4.78 -1.05
N ASP A 83 1.63 5.38 -1.69
CA ASP A 83 0.51 4.63 -2.26
C ASP A 83 0.96 3.68 -3.38
N ARG A 84 1.92 4.10 -4.22
CA ARG A 84 2.49 3.27 -5.29
C ARG A 84 3.21 2.05 -4.73
N GLU A 85 4.03 2.25 -3.70
CA GLU A 85 4.75 1.15 -3.04
C GLU A 85 3.76 0.19 -2.37
N GLU A 86 2.76 0.72 -1.66
CA GLU A 86 1.74 -0.08 -0.96
C GLU A 86 0.86 -0.88 -1.93
N ILE A 87 0.38 -0.28 -3.03
CA ILE A 87 -0.48 -1.00 -3.98
C ILE A 87 0.29 -2.07 -4.77
N THR A 88 1.56 -1.81 -5.07
CA THR A 88 2.43 -2.79 -5.75
C THR A 88 2.64 -3.99 -4.86
N GLU A 89 3.02 -3.78 -3.60
CA GLU A 89 3.19 -4.86 -2.62
C GLU A 89 1.87 -5.61 -2.40
N ALA A 90 0.74 -4.91 -2.27
CA ALA A 90 -0.57 -5.52 -2.10
C ALA A 90 -0.95 -6.42 -3.29
N MET A 91 -0.65 -6.01 -4.52
CA MET A 91 -0.90 -6.84 -5.71
C MET A 91 0.03 -8.05 -5.78
N GLU A 92 1.29 -7.92 -5.39
CA GLU A 92 2.21 -9.06 -5.29
C GLU A 92 1.78 -10.04 -4.19
N LEU A 93 1.37 -9.54 -3.02
CA LEU A 93 0.84 -10.36 -1.93
C LEU A 93 -0.43 -11.09 -2.35
N LEU A 94 -1.33 -10.41 -3.06
CA LEU A 94 -2.55 -11.03 -3.57
C LEU A 94 -2.22 -12.17 -4.53
N GLN A 95 -1.31 -11.94 -5.49
CA GLN A 95 -0.84 -12.95 -6.44
C GLN A 95 -0.17 -14.15 -5.75
N ARG A 96 0.68 -13.90 -4.75
CA ARG A 96 1.45 -14.95 -4.06
C ARG A 96 0.61 -15.75 -3.06
N LYS A 97 -0.22 -15.08 -2.26
CA LYS A 97 -0.95 -15.70 -1.13
C LYS A 97 -2.37 -16.16 -1.48
N HIS A 98 -3.05 -15.47 -2.40
CA HIS A 98 -4.43 -15.79 -2.80
C HIS A 98 -4.57 -15.81 -4.34
N PRO A 99 -3.87 -16.73 -5.03
CA PRO A 99 -3.80 -16.74 -6.50
C PRO A 99 -5.16 -16.93 -7.17
N ASP A 100 -6.10 -17.63 -6.52
CA ASP A 100 -7.46 -17.82 -7.00
C ASP A 100 -8.28 -16.52 -6.95
N LEU A 101 -8.11 -15.73 -5.89
CA LEU A 101 -8.72 -14.42 -5.74
C LEU A 101 -8.11 -13.40 -6.71
N TRP A 102 -6.79 -13.47 -6.93
CA TRP A 102 -6.13 -12.70 -7.99
C TRP A 102 -6.72 -13.02 -9.37
N ALA A 103 -6.85 -14.30 -9.72
CA ALA A 103 -7.42 -14.71 -11.00
C ALA A 103 -8.85 -14.18 -11.19
N ARG A 104 -9.67 -14.26 -10.13
CA ARG A 104 -11.04 -13.72 -10.13
C ARG A 104 -11.07 -12.21 -10.32
N LEU A 105 -10.18 -11.46 -9.66
CA LEU A 105 -10.06 -10.02 -9.81
C LEU A 105 -9.69 -9.65 -11.26
N VAL A 106 -8.64 -10.26 -11.79
CA VAL A 106 -8.15 -10.01 -13.16
C VAL A 106 -9.22 -10.36 -14.19
N ALA A 107 -9.87 -11.52 -14.06
CA ALA A 107 -10.93 -11.94 -14.97
C ALA A 107 -12.09 -10.94 -15.01
N SER A 108 -12.51 -10.44 -13.85
CA SER A 108 -13.58 -9.44 -13.79
C SER A 108 -13.23 -8.13 -14.49
N MET A 109 -11.96 -7.75 -14.54
CA MET A 109 -11.54 -6.55 -15.28
C MET A 109 -11.73 -6.70 -16.78
N PHE A 110 -11.66 -7.92 -17.30
CA PHE A 110 -11.95 -8.26 -18.68
C PHE A 110 -13.44 -8.57 -18.92
N GLY A 111 -14.31 -8.34 -17.92
CA GLY A 111 -15.73 -8.64 -18.01
C GLY A 111 -16.06 -10.14 -17.90
N ILE A 112 -15.12 -10.96 -17.41
CA ILE A 112 -15.30 -12.40 -17.21
C ILE A 112 -15.65 -12.62 -15.73
N ASP A 113 -16.90 -13.02 -15.45
CA ASP A 113 -17.31 -13.41 -14.09
C ASP A 113 -16.89 -14.87 -13.82
N ILE A 114 -15.79 -15.06 -13.09
CA ILE A 114 -15.41 -16.36 -12.55
C ILE A 114 -16.14 -16.53 -11.22
N LYS A 115 -17.18 -17.37 -11.21
CA LYS A 115 -17.80 -17.82 -9.96
C LYS A 115 -16.80 -18.68 -9.20
N GLY A 116 -16.31 -18.18 -8.06
CA GLY A 116 -15.58 -18.98 -7.09
C GLY A 116 -16.48 -20.09 -6.56
N ASN A 117 -15.93 -21.31 -6.48
CA ASN A 117 -16.61 -22.52 -6.05
C ASN A 117 -16.83 -22.55 -4.53
#